data_AF-A0A9D9PAG9-F1
#
_entry.id   AF-A0A9D9PAG9-F1
#
_cell.length_a   1.000
_cell.length_b   1.000
_cell.length_c   1.000
_cell.angle_alpha   90.00
_cell.angle_beta   90.00
_cell.angle_gamma   90.00
#
_symmetry.space_group_name_H-M   'P 1'
#
loop_
_entity.id
_entity.type
_entity.pdbx_description
1 polymer ?
#
loop_
_entity_poly.entity_id
_entity_poly.type
_entity_poly.pdbx_seq_one_letter_code
_entity_poly.pdbx_strand_id
1 'polypeptide(L)'
;MNNPKNSGYRGIHLIYQIENSREPGIRLIEVQLRTYVQHSWATAVEICGTFLNQQLKAEQGDNKWLYFFKLVSFLLADSENQLPSKISRLDLDNIRHEVVNLEKQLNVVTKLRSFSASIYMLGQITDEDLPLRKDVKERLKGFTKNDYILLEQTVTSMTNTKINITPYKKGESRKANQHYLDLEFENRNNPNIDVVLIKVGDMNSLKLSYPNYFADSTFFCQILQNLID
;
A
#
# COMPACT_ATOMS: atom_id res chain seq x y z
N MET A 1 -2.38 4.76 -23.41
CA MET A 1 -3.66 5.34 -22.91
C MET A 1 -3.61 6.84 -23.11
N ASN A 2 -4.60 7.46 -23.75
CA ASN A 2 -4.45 8.85 -24.24
C ASN A 2 -4.76 9.94 -23.19
N ASN A 3 -5.43 9.62 -22.07
CA ASN A 3 -5.79 10.58 -21.01
C ASN A 3 -5.74 9.94 -19.61
N PRO A 4 -4.56 9.70 -19.01
CA PRO A 4 -4.47 9.24 -17.63
C PRO A 4 -4.96 10.30 -16.63
N LYS A 5 -5.39 9.88 -15.43
CA LYS A 5 -5.76 10.84 -14.36
C LYS A 5 -4.54 11.67 -13.94
N ASN A 6 -4.79 12.85 -13.39
CA ASN A 6 -3.72 13.74 -12.89
C ASN A 6 -2.89 13.14 -11.76
N SER A 7 -3.46 12.21 -10.99
CA SER A 7 -2.75 11.39 -9.98
C SER A 7 -1.74 10.40 -10.55
N GLY A 8 -1.70 10.20 -11.86
CA GLY A 8 -0.93 9.12 -12.46
C GLY A 8 -1.67 7.78 -12.46
N TYR A 9 -2.91 7.69 -12.00
CA TYR A 9 -3.69 6.46 -12.16
C TYR A 9 -3.90 6.10 -13.65
N ARG A 10 -3.62 4.84 -14.00
CA ARG A 10 -3.73 4.27 -15.36
C ARG A 10 -4.51 2.95 -15.32
N GLY A 11 -5.44 2.77 -16.26
CA GLY A 11 -6.32 1.61 -16.36
C GLY A 11 -7.51 1.92 -17.26
N ILE A 12 -8.11 0.89 -17.86
CA ILE A 12 -9.38 1.03 -18.57
C ILE A 12 -10.50 0.54 -17.64
N HIS A 13 -11.55 1.35 -17.51
CA HIS A 13 -12.73 1.05 -16.69
C HIS A 13 -13.92 0.84 -17.62
N LEU A 14 -14.48 -0.38 -17.60
CA LEU A 14 -15.66 -0.73 -18.37
C LEU A 14 -16.82 -0.96 -17.39
N ILE A 15 -17.87 -0.14 -17.48
CA ILE A 15 -19.06 -0.26 -16.63
C ILE A 15 -20.14 -0.95 -17.45
N TYR A 16 -20.58 -2.11 -16.99
CA TYR A 16 -21.66 -2.89 -17.59
C TYR A 16 -22.90 -2.82 -16.70
N GLN A 17 -24.05 -2.71 -17.34
CA GLN A 17 -25.33 -2.87 -16.68
C GLN A 17 -25.82 -4.30 -16.89
N ILE A 18 -26.20 -4.98 -15.80
CA ILE A 18 -26.79 -6.31 -15.85
C ILE A 18 -28.16 -6.26 -15.18
N GLU A 19 -29.13 -6.81 -15.87
CA GLU A 19 -30.45 -7.10 -15.31
C GLU A 19 -30.53 -8.60 -15.00
N ASN A 20 -30.90 -8.92 -13.77
CA ASN A 20 -31.09 -10.30 -13.36
C ASN A 20 -32.57 -10.68 -13.54
N SER A 21 -32.85 -11.65 -14.40
CA SER A 21 -34.22 -12.15 -14.62
C SER A 21 -34.83 -12.82 -13.39
N ARG A 22 -34.02 -13.23 -12.40
CA ARG A 22 -34.45 -13.87 -11.15
C ARG A 22 -34.58 -12.91 -9.96
N GLU A 23 -33.96 -11.74 -10.03
CA GLU A 23 -34.04 -10.71 -9.00
C GLU A 23 -34.21 -9.34 -9.66
N PRO A 24 -35.41 -8.73 -9.60
CA PRO A 24 -35.67 -7.45 -10.21
C PRO A 24 -34.72 -6.38 -9.69
N GLY A 25 -33.98 -5.75 -10.60
CA GLY A 25 -33.06 -4.66 -10.26
C GLY A 25 -31.92 -4.53 -11.26
N ILE A 26 -31.52 -3.29 -11.51
CA ILE A 26 -30.33 -2.97 -12.28
C ILE A 26 -29.11 -3.10 -11.38
N ARG A 27 -28.15 -3.93 -11.77
CA ARG A 27 -26.83 -4.02 -11.13
C ARG A 27 -25.77 -3.48 -12.08
N LEU A 28 -24.86 -2.69 -11.55
CA LEU A 28 -23.68 -2.23 -12.28
C LEU A 28 -22.48 -3.12 -11.92
N ILE A 29 -21.74 -3.55 -12.94
CA ILE A 29 -20.47 -4.27 -12.80
C ILE A 29 -19.38 -3.42 -13.43
N GLU A 30 -18.32 -3.16 -12.68
CA GLU A 30 -17.12 -2.51 -13.20
C GLU A 30 -16.04 -3.57 -13.50
N VAL A 31 -15.53 -3.59 -14.72
CA VAL A 31 -14.37 -4.38 -15.12
C VAL A 31 -13.18 -3.45 -15.33
N GLN A 32 -12.11 -3.71 -14.60
CA GLN A 32 -10.87 -2.93 -14.68
C GLN A 32 -9.81 -3.71 -15.44
N LEU A 33 -9.36 -3.20 -16.59
CA LEU A 33 -8.26 -3.77 -17.36
C LEU A 33 -6.99 -2.97 -17.07
N ARG A 34 -5.96 -3.66 -16.58
CA ARG A 34 -4.65 -3.08 -16.23
C ARG A 34 -3.53 -4.03 -16.67
N THR A 35 -2.39 -3.45 -17.01
CA THR A 35 -1.15 -4.22 -17.10
C THR A 35 -0.69 -4.64 -15.70
N TYR A 36 0.21 -5.62 -15.61
CA TYR A 36 0.82 -6.00 -14.33
C TYR A 36 1.55 -4.84 -13.65
N VAL A 37 2.20 -3.95 -14.42
CA VAL A 37 2.89 -2.76 -13.91
C VAL A 37 1.89 -1.73 -13.33
N GLN A 38 0.77 -1.52 -14.01
CA GLN A 38 -0.30 -0.63 -13.51
C GLN A 38 -0.97 -1.20 -12.26
N HIS A 39 -1.18 -2.52 -12.22
CA HIS A 39 -1.72 -3.19 -11.06
C HIS A 39 -0.80 -3.07 -9.85
N SER A 40 0.49 -3.36 -9.99
CA SER A 40 1.46 -3.27 -8.89
C SER A 40 1.60 -1.85 -8.34
N TRP A 41 1.59 -0.83 -9.19
CA TRP A 41 1.54 0.58 -8.76
C TRP A 41 0.28 0.87 -7.94
N ALA A 42 -0.90 0.44 -8.41
CA ALA A 42 -2.16 0.67 -7.71
C ALA A 42 -2.18 -0.04 -6.35
N THR A 43 -1.67 -1.27 -6.28
CA THR A 43 -1.53 -2.03 -5.04
C THR A 43 -0.58 -1.33 -4.07
N ALA A 44 0.55 -0.79 -4.55
CA ALA A 44 1.49 -0.02 -3.72
C ALA A 44 0.85 1.25 -3.12
N VAL A 45 0.08 1.99 -3.93
CA VAL A 45 -0.68 3.18 -3.46
C VAL A 45 -1.64 2.80 -2.33
N GLU A 46 -2.30 1.66 -2.43
CA GLU A 46 -3.31 1.20 -1.46
C GLU A 46 -2.69 0.67 -0.17
N ILE A 47 -1.58 -0.06 -0.27
CA ILE A 47 -0.82 -0.52 0.89
C ILE A 47 -0.31 0.71 1.67
N CYS A 48 0.34 1.65 0.98
CA CYS A 48 0.80 2.89 1.61
C CYS A 48 -0.36 3.69 2.20
N GLY A 49 -1.46 3.87 1.46
CA GLY A 49 -2.64 4.59 1.97
C GLY A 49 -3.21 3.94 3.24
N THR A 50 -3.32 2.61 3.25
CA THR A 50 -3.85 1.87 4.41
C THR A 50 -2.93 2.01 5.63
N PHE A 51 -1.63 1.79 5.46
CA PHE A 51 -0.66 1.82 6.57
C PHE A 51 -0.36 3.22 7.07
N LEU A 52 -0.39 4.23 6.20
CA LEU A 52 -0.21 5.63 6.57
C LEU A 52 -1.51 6.28 7.07
N ASN A 53 -2.64 5.55 7.05
CA ASN A 53 -3.97 6.05 7.34
C ASN A 53 -4.32 7.30 6.48
N GLN A 54 -4.04 7.21 5.18
CA GLN A 54 -4.25 8.25 4.17
C GLN A 54 -5.09 7.72 3.01
N GLN A 55 -5.98 8.54 2.46
CA GLN A 55 -6.83 8.17 1.33
C GLN A 55 -6.13 8.45 -0.01
N LEU A 56 -4.91 7.94 -0.19
CA LEU A 56 -4.04 8.29 -1.32
C LEU A 56 -4.68 8.00 -2.70
N LYS A 57 -5.44 6.91 -2.82
CA LYS A 57 -6.18 6.57 -4.06
C LYS A 57 -7.30 7.55 -4.39
N ALA A 58 -7.86 8.21 -3.38
CA ALA A 58 -8.82 9.31 -3.55
C ALA A 58 -8.12 10.66 -3.74
N GLU A 59 -6.79 10.67 -3.95
CA GLU A 59 -5.97 11.88 -4.09
C GLU A 59 -5.98 12.77 -2.84
N GLN A 60 -6.16 12.15 -1.67
CA GLN A 60 -6.21 12.82 -0.37
C GLN A 60 -5.14 12.27 0.57
N GLY A 61 -4.29 13.15 1.10
CA GLY A 61 -3.20 12.78 2.01
C GLY A 61 -2.04 13.75 1.93
N ASP A 62 -0.87 13.30 2.35
CA ASP A 62 0.36 14.06 2.28
C ASP A 62 0.75 14.33 0.81
N ASN A 63 0.97 15.60 0.49
CA ASN A 63 1.31 16.04 -0.87
C ASN A 63 2.59 15.39 -1.41
N LYS A 64 3.57 15.06 -0.57
CA LYS A 64 4.81 14.39 -0.99
C LYS A 64 4.54 12.97 -1.45
N TRP A 65 3.66 12.23 -0.75
CA TRP A 65 3.26 10.89 -1.14
C TRP A 65 2.46 10.88 -2.44
N LEU A 66 1.49 11.79 -2.57
CA LEU A 66 0.72 11.95 -3.80
C LEU A 66 1.62 12.31 -4.99
N TYR A 67 2.56 13.23 -4.77
CA TYR A 67 3.51 13.66 -5.80
C TYR A 67 4.47 12.53 -6.19
N PHE A 68 5.03 11.83 -5.21
CA PHE A 68 5.87 10.65 -5.44
C PHE A 68 5.17 9.62 -6.33
N PHE A 69 3.96 9.17 -5.96
CA PHE A 69 3.25 8.16 -6.74
C PHE A 69 2.87 8.63 -8.15
N LYS A 70 2.53 9.91 -8.30
CA LYS A 70 2.29 10.53 -9.61
C LYS A 70 3.55 10.46 -10.50
N LEU A 71 4.70 10.87 -9.96
CA LEU A 71 5.96 10.87 -10.70
C LEU A 71 6.39 9.45 -11.11
N VAL A 72 6.31 8.50 -10.17
CA VAL A 72 6.59 7.08 -10.45
C VAL A 72 5.69 6.55 -11.55
N SER A 73 4.42 6.94 -11.60
CA SER A 73 3.52 6.50 -12.69
C SER A 73 3.99 6.97 -14.07
N PHE A 74 4.61 8.16 -14.18
CA PHE A 74 5.18 8.61 -15.45
C PHE A 74 6.39 7.78 -15.88
N LEU A 75 7.29 7.45 -14.94
CA LEU A 75 8.42 6.55 -15.23
C LEU A 75 7.95 5.15 -15.64
N LEU A 76 6.90 4.63 -15.00
CA LEU A 76 6.29 3.35 -15.38
C LEU A 76 5.55 3.43 -16.72
N ALA A 77 4.99 4.59 -17.07
CA ALA A 77 4.36 4.78 -18.37
C ALA A 77 5.40 4.78 -19.49
N ASP A 78 6.56 5.41 -19.26
CA ASP A 78 7.69 5.38 -20.18
C ASP A 78 8.19 3.96 -20.42
N SER A 79 8.39 3.17 -19.36
CA SER A 79 8.86 1.78 -19.48
C SER A 79 7.89 0.86 -20.24
N GLU A 80 6.60 1.23 -20.32
CA GLU A 80 5.58 0.54 -21.10
C GLU A 80 5.38 1.12 -22.51
N ASN A 81 6.19 2.09 -22.95
CA ASN A 81 6.00 2.86 -24.18
C ASN A 81 4.62 3.56 -24.25
N GLN A 82 4.12 4.02 -23.11
CA GLN A 82 2.82 4.69 -22.96
C GLN A 82 2.94 6.07 -22.30
N LEU A 83 4.11 6.71 -22.41
CA LEU A 83 4.32 8.04 -21.87
C LEU A 83 3.33 9.05 -22.50
N PRO A 84 2.65 9.89 -21.69
CA PRO A 84 1.79 10.93 -22.24
C PRO A 84 2.58 11.90 -23.13
N SER A 85 2.04 12.23 -24.30
CA SER A 85 2.70 13.09 -25.31
C SER A 85 3.12 14.48 -24.82
N LYS A 86 2.54 14.94 -23.71
CA LYS A 86 2.86 16.22 -23.05
C LYS A 86 4.14 16.18 -22.18
N ILE A 87 4.75 15.01 -21.99
CA ILE A 87 5.96 14.84 -21.19
C ILE A 87 7.14 14.65 -22.16
N SER A 88 8.14 15.52 -22.07
CA SER A 88 9.36 15.42 -22.86
C SER A 88 10.40 14.51 -22.20
N ARG A 89 11.46 14.15 -22.94
CA ARG A 89 12.57 13.36 -22.39
C ARG A 89 13.36 14.12 -21.31
N LEU A 90 13.52 15.43 -21.45
CA LEU A 90 14.15 16.27 -20.42
C LEU A 90 13.32 16.29 -19.13
N ASP A 91 11.99 16.20 -19.25
CA ASP A 91 11.11 16.05 -18.09
C ASP A 91 11.34 14.71 -17.38
N LEU A 92 11.62 13.62 -18.12
CA LEU A 92 11.85 12.30 -17.51
C LEU A 92 13.10 12.25 -16.63
N ASP A 93 14.21 12.86 -17.05
CA ASP A 93 15.44 12.88 -16.23
C ASP A 93 15.21 13.67 -14.93
N ASN A 94 14.55 14.83 -15.02
CA ASN A 94 14.16 15.62 -13.86
C ASN A 94 13.18 14.86 -12.94
N ILE A 95 12.20 14.16 -13.52
CA ILE A 95 11.26 13.31 -12.79
C ILE A 95 12.02 12.20 -12.06
N ARG A 96 12.99 11.54 -12.70
CA ARG A 96 13.81 10.48 -12.08
C ARG A 96 14.59 11.01 -10.89
N HIS A 97 15.27 12.16 -11.03
CA HIS A 97 15.98 12.79 -9.93
C HIS A 97 15.06 13.13 -8.75
N GLU A 98 13.87 13.65 -9.02
CA GLU A 98 12.89 13.98 -7.99
C GLU A 98 12.33 12.73 -7.30
N VAL A 99 12.08 11.64 -8.05
CA VAL A 99 11.68 10.35 -7.49
C VAL A 99 12.77 9.81 -6.56
N VAL A 100 14.06 9.88 -6.93
CA VAL A 100 15.17 9.47 -6.05
C VAL A 100 15.17 10.26 -4.74
N ASN A 101 14.95 11.58 -4.80
CA ASN A 101 14.93 12.43 -3.61
C ASN A 101 13.74 12.09 -2.70
N LEU A 102 12.54 11.94 -3.29
CA LEU A 102 11.33 11.59 -2.55
C LEU A 102 11.36 10.17 -2.00
N GLU A 103 11.93 9.20 -2.73
CA GLU A 103 12.13 7.83 -2.27
C GLU A 103 12.94 7.83 -0.97
N LYS A 104 14.09 8.53 -0.97
CA LYS A 104 14.94 8.68 0.21
C LYS A 104 14.24 9.41 1.36
N GLN A 105 13.55 10.51 1.05
CA GLN A 105 12.89 11.33 2.06
C GLN A 105 11.72 10.60 2.75
N LEU A 106 10.94 9.84 1.97
CA LEU A 106 9.77 9.13 2.47
C LEU A 106 10.11 7.70 2.93
N ASN A 107 11.28 7.18 2.54
CA ASN A 107 11.75 5.82 2.73
C ASN A 107 10.78 4.78 2.14
N VAL A 108 10.30 5.03 0.91
CA VAL A 108 9.14 4.33 0.33
C VAL A 108 9.38 2.83 0.20
N VAL A 109 10.52 2.42 -0.38
CA VAL A 109 10.79 1.00 -0.63
C VAL A 109 10.86 0.23 0.69
N THR A 110 11.55 0.77 1.68
CA THR A 110 11.67 0.16 3.01
C THR A 110 10.30 0.05 3.67
N LYS A 111 9.52 1.14 3.69
CA LYS A 111 8.17 1.13 4.26
C LYS A 111 7.26 0.14 3.58
N LEU A 112 7.23 0.12 2.25
CA LEU A 112 6.37 -0.79 1.51
C LEU A 112 6.74 -2.26 1.74
N ARG A 113 8.04 -2.58 1.81
CA ARG A 113 8.52 -3.93 2.19
C ARG A 113 8.10 -4.31 3.60
N SER A 114 8.28 -3.41 4.56
CA SER A 114 7.86 -3.57 5.96
C SER A 114 6.34 -3.79 6.06
N PHE A 115 5.53 -2.92 5.45
CA PHE A 115 4.07 -3.07 5.40
C PHE A 115 3.65 -4.41 4.79
N SER A 116 4.27 -4.80 3.68
CA SER A 116 3.97 -6.07 3.02
C SER A 116 4.36 -7.28 3.87
N ALA A 117 5.51 -7.23 4.53
CA ALA A 117 5.95 -8.25 5.49
C ALA A 117 5.01 -8.33 6.69
N SER A 118 4.53 -7.19 7.20
CA SER A 118 3.52 -7.13 8.25
C SER A 118 2.21 -7.80 7.85
N ILE A 119 1.66 -7.48 6.67
CA ILE A 119 0.44 -8.12 6.17
C ILE A 119 0.69 -9.63 5.98
N TYR A 120 1.85 -10.03 5.45
CA TYR A 120 2.23 -11.43 5.27
C TYR A 120 2.33 -12.18 6.60
N MET A 121 3.02 -11.61 7.60
CA MET A 121 3.16 -12.21 8.93
C MET A 121 1.83 -12.27 9.69
N LEU A 122 0.98 -11.25 9.54
CA LEU A 122 -0.42 -11.23 10.01
C LEU A 122 -1.37 -12.00 9.10
N GLY A 123 -0.88 -12.56 8.00
CA GLY A 123 -1.67 -13.02 6.86
C GLY A 123 -1.25 -14.37 6.32
N GLN A 124 -0.61 -15.22 7.13
CA GLN A 124 -0.67 -16.67 6.97
C GLN A 124 -2.10 -17.16 7.26
N ILE A 125 -3.01 -16.71 6.40
CA ILE A 125 -4.43 -16.91 6.06
C ILE A 125 -5.51 -16.97 7.16
N THR A 126 -6.57 -16.22 6.87
CA THR A 126 -7.86 -16.22 7.53
C THR A 126 -8.80 -17.04 6.63
N ASP A 127 -9.48 -18.02 7.22
CA ASP A 127 -10.04 -19.26 6.63
C ASP A 127 -9.03 -20.42 6.58
N GLU A 128 -9.54 -21.64 6.67
CA GLU A 128 -8.88 -22.90 7.12
C GLU A 128 -7.51 -23.26 6.51
N ASP A 129 -7.06 -22.56 5.47
CA ASP A 129 -5.95 -22.98 4.61
C ASP A 129 -4.54 -22.46 4.95
N LEU A 130 -4.34 -21.46 5.82
CA LEU A 130 -3.02 -21.23 6.43
C LEU A 130 -3.13 -20.74 7.88
N PRO A 131 -2.27 -21.19 8.80
CA PRO A 131 -2.28 -20.72 10.18
C PRO A 131 -1.33 -19.54 10.41
N LEU A 132 -1.86 -18.45 10.98
CA LEU A 132 -1.08 -17.45 11.73
C LEU A 132 -0.08 -18.18 12.64
N ARG A 133 1.09 -17.57 12.86
CA ARG A 133 2.00 -18.02 13.92
C ARG A 133 1.18 -18.17 15.20
N LYS A 134 1.23 -19.35 15.83
CA LYS A 134 0.26 -19.73 16.90
C LYS A 134 0.18 -18.67 18.01
N ASP A 135 1.32 -18.11 18.38
CA ASP A 135 1.46 -17.02 19.33
C ASP A 135 0.71 -15.75 18.91
N VAL A 136 0.79 -15.36 17.64
CA VAL A 136 0.05 -14.19 17.12
C VAL A 136 -1.45 -14.47 17.07
N LYS A 137 -1.85 -15.68 16.64
CA LYS A 137 -3.26 -16.10 16.59
C LYS A 137 -3.93 -16.05 17.96
N GLU A 138 -3.23 -16.52 18.99
CA GLU A 138 -3.71 -16.48 20.37
C GLU A 138 -3.85 -15.04 20.88
N ARG A 139 -2.84 -14.19 20.61
CA ARG A 139 -2.85 -12.78 21.03
C ARG A 139 -3.95 -11.95 20.35
N LEU A 140 -4.31 -12.30 19.13
CA LEU A 140 -5.38 -11.63 18.36
C LEU A 140 -6.75 -12.32 18.49
N LYS A 141 -6.89 -13.35 19.31
CA LYS A 141 -8.17 -14.06 19.50
C LYS A 141 -9.24 -13.09 20.02
N GLY A 142 -10.41 -13.10 19.38
CA GLY A 142 -11.53 -12.22 19.73
C GLY A 142 -11.35 -10.76 19.28
N PHE A 143 -10.38 -10.47 18.41
CA PHE A 143 -10.28 -9.16 17.75
C PHE A 143 -11.37 -8.98 16.71
N THR A 144 -11.92 -7.78 16.65
CA THR A 144 -12.96 -7.38 15.68
C THR A 144 -12.39 -6.39 14.68
N LYS A 145 -13.12 -6.14 13.59
CA LYS A 145 -12.78 -5.12 12.59
C LYS A 145 -12.56 -3.70 13.14
N ASN A 146 -12.98 -3.44 14.38
CA ASN A 146 -12.85 -2.14 15.05
C ASN A 146 -11.67 -2.05 16.01
N ASP A 147 -10.96 -3.15 16.24
CA ASP A 147 -9.77 -3.16 17.08
C ASP A 147 -8.56 -2.66 16.28
N TYR A 148 -7.48 -2.35 16.99
CA TYR A 148 -6.26 -1.77 16.46
C TYR A 148 -5.06 -2.67 16.74
N ILE A 149 -4.08 -2.60 15.85
CA ILE A 149 -2.79 -3.27 15.97
C ILE A 149 -1.72 -2.21 15.76
N LEU A 150 -0.86 -2.05 16.76
CA LEU A 150 0.38 -1.29 16.65
C LEU A 150 1.50 -2.24 16.25
N LEU A 151 2.20 -1.91 15.18
CA LEU A 151 3.32 -2.65 14.63
C LEU A 151 4.56 -1.81 14.80
N GLU A 152 5.58 -2.37 15.44
CA GLU A 152 6.91 -1.79 15.50
C GLU A 152 7.85 -2.75 14.77
N GLN A 153 8.44 -2.26 13.69
CA GLN A 153 9.22 -3.06 12.76
C GLN A 153 10.66 -2.62 12.82
N THR A 154 11.56 -3.56 13.08
CA THR A 154 13.01 -3.32 13.06
C THR A 154 13.62 -4.06 11.89
N VAL A 155 14.04 -3.32 10.87
CA VAL A 155 14.78 -3.85 9.73
C VAL A 155 16.21 -4.11 10.16
N THR A 156 16.61 -5.38 10.20
CA THR A 156 17.98 -5.80 10.55
C THR A 156 18.81 -6.14 9.32
N SER A 157 18.16 -6.50 8.21
CA SER A 157 18.77 -6.63 6.88
C SER A 157 17.68 -6.54 5.79
N MET A 158 18.08 -6.54 4.51
CA MET A 158 17.15 -6.58 3.37
C MET A 158 16.16 -7.76 3.41
N THR A 159 16.51 -8.83 4.13
CA THR A 159 15.71 -10.06 4.21
C THR A 159 15.23 -10.38 5.63
N ASN A 160 15.60 -9.59 6.63
CA ASN A 160 15.31 -9.87 8.02
C ASN A 160 14.70 -8.66 8.73
N THR A 161 13.41 -8.75 9.05
CA THR A 161 12.66 -7.72 9.77
C THR A 161 12.03 -8.36 11.00
N LYS A 162 12.32 -7.80 12.18
CA LYS A 162 11.64 -8.16 13.42
C LYS A 162 10.37 -7.33 13.53
N ILE A 163 9.24 -7.97 13.82
CA ILE A 163 7.96 -7.28 14.01
C ILE A 163 7.48 -7.52 15.44
N ASN A 164 7.35 -6.44 16.20
CA ASN A 164 6.65 -6.42 17.47
C ASN A 164 5.21 -5.97 17.22
N ILE A 165 4.26 -6.72 17.78
CA ILE A 165 2.83 -6.48 17.61
C ILE A 165 2.28 -6.10 18.97
N THR A 166 1.59 -4.97 19.10
CA THR A 166 0.90 -4.57 20.32
C THR A 166 -0.58 -4.36 20.01
N PRO A 167 -1.47 -5.23 20.50
CA PRO A 167 -2.88 -5.19 20.14
C PRO A 167 -3.67 -4.27 21.09
N TYR A 168 -4.70 -3.59 20.57
CA TYR A 168 -5.57 -2.67 21.31
C TYR A 168 -7.04 -2.88 20.94
N LYS A 169 -7.92 -2.92 21.94
CA LYS A 169 -9.37 -2.95 21.67
C LYS A 169 -9.89 -1.61 21.19
N LYS A 170 -11.05 -1.61 20.51
CA LYS A 170 -11.73 -0.38 20.04
C LYS A 170 -11.81 0.71 21.12
N GLY A 171 -12.11 0.33 22.37
CA GLY A 171 -12.21 1.25 23.51
C GLY A 171 -10.88 1.87 23.96
N GLU A 172 -9.75 1.31 23.52
CA GLU A 172 -8.40 1.78 23.84
C GLU A 172 -7.79 2.66 22.74
N SER A 173 -8.60 3.17 21.80
CA SER A 173 -8.10 3.96 20.66
C SER A 173 -7.19 5.13 21.06
N ARG A 174 -7.52 5.83 22.16
CA ARG A 174 -6.68 6.92 22.69
C ARG A 174 -5.30 6.42 23.15
N LYS A 175 -5.27 5.28 23.86
CA LYS A 175 -4.03 4.65 24.34
C LYS A 175 -3.19 4.14 23.17
N ALA A 176 -3.83 3.57 22.15
CA ALA A 176 -3.17 3.11 20.93
C ALA A 176 -2.52 4.26 20.17
N ASN A 177 -3.24 5.37 19.96
CA ASN A 177 -2.71 6.56 19.30
C ASN A 177 -1.58 7.20 20.10
N GLN A 178 -1.70 7.30 21.42
CA GLN A 178 -0.62 7.85 22.24
C GLN A 178 0.65 7.00 22.12
N HIS A 179 0.55 5.68 22.28
CA HIS A 179 1.71 4.80 22.17
C HIS A 179 2.34 4.83 20.77
N TYR A 180 1.53 4.94 19.71
CA TYR A 180 2.02 5.16 18.35
C TYR A 180 2.84 6.46 18.24
N LEU A 181 2.31 7.58 18.74
CA LEU A 181 3.00 8.87 18.68
C LEU A 181 4.29 8.87 19.50
N ASP A 182 4.29 8.21 20.67
CA ASP A 182 5.47 8.08 21.52
C ASP A 182 6.59 7.32 20.77
N LEU A 183 6.26 6.16 20.19
CA LEU A 183 7.22 5.36 19.42
C LEU A 183 7.69 6.06 18.14
N GLU A 184 6.81 6.74 17.40
CA GLU A 184 7.19 7.56 16.23
C GLU A 184 8.16 8.68 16.65
N PHE A 185 7.90 9.34 17.78
CA PHE A 185 8.78 10.39 18.29
C PHE A 185 10.14 9.85 18.73
N GLU A 186 10.16 8.74 19.47
CA GLU A 186 11.37 8.05 19.93
C GLU A 186 12.23 7.56 18.76
N ASN A 187 11.59 7.09 17.68
CA ASN A 187 12.26 6.47 16.54
C ASN A 187 12.38 7.38 15.31
N ARG A 188 11.98 8.66 15.37
CA ARG A 188 11.95 9.58 14.22
C ARG A 188 13.26 9.73 13.45
N ASN A 189 14.39 9.47 14.10
CA ASN A 189 15.73 9.56 13.52
C ASN A 189 16.37 8.18 13.26
N ASN A 190 15.63 7.09 13.49
CA ASN A 190 16.11 5.73 13.28
C ASN A 190 15.51 5.17 11.98
N PRO A 191 16.26 5.19 10.85
CA PRO A 191 15.74 4.74 9.56
C PRO A 191 15.45 3.24 9.49
N ASN A 192 15.90 2.47 10.48
CA ASN A 192 15.69 1.02 10.55
C ASN A 192 14.44 0.64 11.35
N ILE A 193 13.78 1.60 12.00
CA ILE A 193 12.55 1.36 12.76
C ILE A 193 11.39 2.07 12.10
N ASP A 194 10.31 1.33 11.88
CA ASP A 194 9.07 1.85 11.32
C ASP A 194 7.91 1.45 12.23
N VAL A 195 7.10 2.43 12.62
CA VAL A 195 5.99 2.25 13.55
C VAL A 195 4.69 2.52 12.80
N VAL A 196 3.71 1.62 12.96
CA VAL A 196 2.42 1.72 12.27
C VAL A 196 1.30 1.38 13.21
N LEU A 197 0.29 2.23 13.29
CA LEU A 197 -0.98 1.89 13.91
C LEU A 197 -2.03 1.63 12.85
N ILE A 198 -2.60 0.42 12.84
CA ILE A 198 -3.60 0.01 11.86
C ILE A 198 -4.86 -0.51 12.52
N LYS A 199 -6.00 -0.26 11.88
CA LYS A 199 -7.28 -0.88 12.27
C LYS A 199 -7.42 -2.24 11.59
N VAL A 200 -7.90 -3.25 12.33
CA VAL A 200 -8.03 -4.63 11.83
C VAL A 200 -8.91 -4.71 10.57
N GLY A 201 -9.99 -3.92 10.53
CA GLY A 201 -10.90 -3.88 9.38
C GLY A 201 -10.25 -3.39 8.08
N ASP A 202 -9.32 -2.44 8.19
CA ASP A 202 -8.66 -1.85 7.02
C ASP A 202 -7.64 -2.83 6.43
N MET A 203 -6.91 -3.54 7.29
CA MET A 203 -6.04 -4.64 6.88
C MET A 203 -6.82 -5.77 6.20
N ASN A 204 -7.99 -6.15 6.74
CA ASN A 204 -8.82 -7.17 6.11
C ASN A 204 -9.35 -6.73 4.74
N SER A 205 -9.75 -5.47 4.61
CA SER A 205 -10.23 -4.89 3.36
C SER A 205 -9.12 -4.86 2.29
N LEU A 206 -7.88 -4.54 2.69
CA LEU A 206 -6.72 -4.56 1.81
C LEU A 206 -6.44 -5.97 1.28
N LYS A 207 -6.47 -6.99 2.16
CA LYS A 207 -6.29 -8.40 1.77
C LYS A 207 -7.34 -8.89 0.77
N LEU A 208 -8.62 -8.54 0.99
CA LEU A 208 -9.71 -8.91 0.10
C LEU A 208 -9.61 -8.23 -1.27
N SER A 209 -9.18 -6.96 -1.28
CA SER A 209 -9.09 -6.16 -2.50
C SER A 209 -7.88 -6.52 -3.38
N TYR A 210 -6.80 -7.03 -2.76
CA TYR A 210 -5.55 -7.37 -3.45
C TYR A 210 -4.99 -8.70 -2.93
N PRO A 211 -5.48 -9.86 -3.42
CA PRO A 211 -5.05 -11.18 -2.92
C PRO A 211 -3.55 -11.46 -3.08
N ASN A 212 -2.93 -10.87 -4.12
CA ASN A 212 -1.51 -11.02 -4.44
C ASN A 212 -0.63 -9.87 -3.92
N TYR A 213 -1.11 -9.10 -2.94
CA TYR A 213 -0.48 -7.86 -2.46
C TYR A 213 1.03 -7.97 -2.21
N PHE A 214 1.52 -9.08 -1.66
CA PHE A 214 2.94 -9.28 -1.35
C PHE A 214 3.79 -9.40 -2.61
N ALA A 215 3.32 -10.17 -3.60
CA ALA A 215 3.99 -10.31 -4.88
C ALA A 215 3.94 -8.97 -5.65
N ASP A 216 2.79 -8.30 -5.64
CA ASP A 216 2.59 -7.03 -6.33
C ASP A 216 3.47 -5.92 -5.75
N SER A 217 3.57 -5.80 -4.43
CA SER A 217 4.41 -4.80 -3.78
C SER A 217 5.90 -5.08 -3.97
N THR A 218 6.30 -6.35 -3.93
CA THR A 218 7.68 -6.77 -4.24
C THR A 218 8.04 -6.41 -5.68
N PHE A 219 7.16 -6.72 -6.62
CA PHE A 219 7.32 -6.37 -8.03
C PHE A 219 7.39 -4.87 -8.25
N PHE A 220 6.52 -4.09 -7.59
CA PHE A 220 6.59 -2.63 -7.63
C PHE A 220 7.93 -2.09 -7.14
N CYS A 221 8.41 -2.56 -5.97
CA CYS A 221 9.72 -2.17 -5.43
C CYS A 221 10.87 -2.49 -6.40
N GLN A 222 10.83 -3.67 -7.04
CA GLN A 222 11.86 -4.07 -8.01
C GLN A 222 11.86 -3.16 -9.24
N ILE A 223 10.69 -2.89 -9.82
CA ILE A 223 10.61 -2.00 -10.99
C ILE A 223 11.03 -0.58 -10.61
N LEU A 224 10.60 -0.08 -9.46
CA LEU A 224 10.97 1.25 -8.98
C LEU A 224 12.49 1.38 -8.85
N GLN A 225 13.16 0.40 -8.25
CA GLN A 225 14.62 0.37 -8.13
C GLN A 225 15.30 0.42 -9.51
N ASN A 226 14.88 -0.43 -10.44
CA ASN A 226 15.40 -0.43 -11.82
C ASN A 226 15.16 0.91 -12.57
N LEU A 227 14.14 1.67 -12.18
CA LEU A 227 13.80 2.97 -12.78
C LEU A 227 14.52 4.16 -12.13
N ILE A 228 15.25 3.96 -11.04
CA ILE A 228 15.93 5.04 -10.32
C ILE A 228 17.42 4.79 -10.10
N ASP A 229 17.88 3.55 -10.27
CA ASP A 229 19.28 3.17 -10.48
C ASP A 229 19.78 3.67 -11.86
#